data_AF-A0A7C3EES8-F1
#
_entry.id   AF-A0A7C3EES8-F1
#
_cell.length_a   1.000
_cell.length_b   1.000
_cell.length_c   1.000
_cell.angle_alpha   90.00
_cell.angle_beta   90.00
_cell.angle_gamma   90.00
#
_symmetry.space_group_name_H-M   'P 1'
#
loop_
_entity.id
_entity.type
_entity.pdbx_description
1 polymer ?
#
loop_
_entity_poly.entity_id
_entity_poly.type
_entity_poly.pdbx_seq_one_letter_code
_entity_poly.pdbx_strand_id
1 'polypeptide(L)'
;MTRHPPLFVVGIDLGTTNTAMAYAECGADAPSVQTFPVPQLVAEGEVRERRTLPSYLYVGVGPELPPAALALPWDPQRTYAVGEFARTQGARVPARLV
;
A
#
# COMPACT_ATOMS: atom_id res chain seq x y z
N MET A 1 -1.01 34.38 -4.52
CA MET A 1 -0.75 32.99 -4.13
C MET A 1 0.74 32.80 -3.97
N THR A 2 1.25 32.68 -2.75
CA THR A 2 2.65 32.34 -2.47
C THR A 2 2.82 30.84 -2.65
N ARG A 3 3.67 30.41 -3.60
CA ARG A 3 4.02 28.98 -3.72
C ARG A 3 5.07 28.64 -2.66
N HIS A 4 4.77 27.64 -1.83
CA HIS A 4 5.79 27.03 -0.98
C HIS A 4 6.65 26.09 -1.83
N PRO A 5 7.97 26.08 -1.63
CA PRO A 5 8.84 25.12 -2.31
C PRO A 5 8.47 23.69 -1.87
N PRO A 6 8.49 22.70 -2.79
CA PRO A 6 8.24 21.31 -2.44
C PRO A 6 9.34 20.79 -1.50
N LEU A 7 8.98 19.98 -0.50
CA LEU A 7 9.94 19.36 0.42
C LEU A 7 10.55 18.07 -0.13
N PHE A 8 9.80 17.35 -0.99
CA PHE A 8 10.22 16.07 -1.55
C PHE A 8 9.88 15.96 -3.02
N VAL A 9 10.71 15.21 -3.75
CA VAL A 9 10.39 14.63 -5.06
C VAL A 9 10.03 13.17 -4.83
N VAL A 10 8.89 12.73 -5.35
CA VAL A 10 8.40 11.35 -5.21
C VAL A 10 8.29 10.71 -6.59
N GLY A 11 8.91 9.55 -6.76
CA GLY A 11 8.78 8.70 -7.93
C GLY A 11 7.89 7.50 -7.61
N ILE A 12 6.91 7.24 -8.48
CA ILE A 12 6.01 6.08 -8.38
C ILE A 12 6.12 5.29 -9.68
N ASP A 13 6.54 4.03 -9.57
CA ASP A 13 6.55 3.08 -10.67
C ASP A 13 5.33 2.17 -10.54
N LEU A 14 4.40 2.29 -11.49
CA LEU A 14 3.13 1.57 -11.49
C LEU A 14 3.18 0.40 -12.48
N GLY A 15 3.47 -0.80 -11.96
CA GLY A 15 3.37 -2.04 -12.71
C GLY A 15 2.03 -2.75 -12.50
N THR A 16 1.73 -3.69 -13.40
CA THR A 16 0.56 -4.58 -13.29
C THR A 16 0.70 -5.63 -12.20
N THR A 17 1.93 -5.96 -11.79
CA THR A 17 2.20 -6.95 -10.72
C THR A 17 2.64 -6.29 -9.42
N ASN A 18 3.45 -5.23 -9.51
CA ASN A 18 3.95 -4.50 -8.36
C ASN A 18 4.01 -3.00 -8.64
N THR A 19 3.78 -2.22 -7.61
CA THR A 19 4.09 -0.80 -7.52
C THR A 19 5.30 -0.60 -6.61
N ALA A 20 6.20 0.30 -6.99
CA ALA A 20 7.30 0.76 -6.16
C ALA A 20 7.22 2.28 -5.98
N MET A 21 7.67 2.76 -4.82
CA MET A 21 7.75 4.18 -4.53
C MET A 21 9.12 4.54 -3.97
N ALA A 22 9.65 5.67 -4.40
CA ALA A 22 10.88 6.24 -3.89
C ALA A 22 10.74 7.75 -3.72
N TYR A 23 11.54 8.33 -2.84
CA TYR A 23 11.54 9.77 -2.59
C TYR A 23 12.95 10.31 -2.35
N ALA A 24 13.13 11.60 -2.55
CA ALA A 24 14.33 12.35 -2.20
C ALA A 24 13.94 13.75 -1.68
N GLU A 25 14.72 14.29 -0.74
CA GLU A 25 14.54 15.66 -0.24
C GLU A 25 14.91 16.70 -1.30
N CYS A 26 14.08 17.73 -1.44
CA CYS A 26 14.37 18.87 -2.29
C CYS A 26 15.42 19.78 -1.63
N GLY A 27 16.34 20.30 -2.43
CA GLY A 27 17.32 21.30 -1.96
C GLY A 27 18.53 20.72 -1.20
N ALA A 28 18.67 19.39 -1.15
CA ALA A 28 19.91 18.76 -0.70
C ALA A 28 21.01 18.93 -1.77
N ASP A 29 22.23 19.25 -1.36
CA ASP A 29 23.40 19.37 -2.26
C ASP A 29 23.72 18.06 -2.99
N ALA A 30 23.44 16.92 -2.34
CA ALA A 30 23.56 15.58 -2.88
C ALA A 30 22.32 14.75 -2.50
N PRO A 31 21.23 14.81 -3.29
CA PRO A 31 19.99 14.12 -2.94
C PRO A 31 20.16 12.61 -2.98
N SER A 32 19.78 11.94 -1.88
CA SER A 32 19.75 10.49 -1.77
C SER A 32 18.35 9.97 -2.04
N VAL A 33 18.20 9.08 -3.02
CA VAL A 33 16.93 8.43 -3.34
C VAL A 33 16.70 7.27 -2.37
N GLN A 34 15.60 7.32 -1.64
CA GLN A 34 15.20 6.31 -0.66
C GLN A 34 13.97 5.57 -1.16
N THR A 35 13.97 4.24 -1.06
CA THR A 35 12.75 3.45 -1.26
C THR A 35 11.79 3.75 -0.13
N PHE A 36 10.55 4.06 -0.45
CA PHE A 36 9.53 4.25 0.56
C PHE A 36 9.03 2.89 1.07
N PRO A 37 9.13 2.61 2.38
CA PRO A 37 8.51 1.41 2.95
C PRO A 37 6.99 1.59 3.01
N VAL A 38 6.27 0.88 2.14
CA VAL A 38 4.80 0.98 2.06
C VAL A 38 4.18 0.14 3.18
N PRO A 39 3.45 0.72 4.15
CA PRO A 39 2.72 -0.06 5.15
C PRO A 39 1.53 -0.75 4.50
N GLN A 40 1.41 -2.06 4.72
CA GLN A 40 0.40 -2.91 4.11
C GLN A 40 -0.15 -3.89 5.13
N LEU A 41 -1.41 -4.29 4.97
CA LEU A 41 -1.88 -5.50 5.62
C LEU A 41 -1.07 -6.68 5.08
N VAL A 42 -0.51 -7.48 5.98
CA VAL A 42 0.21 -8.71 5.66
C VAL A 42 -0.48 -9.94 6.22
N ALA A 43 -1.33 -9.73 7.23
CA ALA A 43 -2.29 -10.67 7.78
C ALA A 43 -3.53 -9.87 8.27
N GLU A 44 -4.55 -10.57 8.74
CA GLU A 44 -5.76 -9.95 9.31
C GLU A 44 -5.40 -9.01 10.46
N GLY A 45 -5.70 -7.71 10.31
CA GLY A 45 -5.39 -6.68 11.29
C GLY A 45 -3.90 -6.39 11.51
N GLU A 46 -2.98 -7.05 10.79
CA GLU A 46 -1.54 -6.85 10.95
C GLU A 46 -0.96 -6.00 9.82
N VAL A 47 -0.45 -4.82 10.17
CA VAL A 47 0.23 -3.91 9.24
C VAL A 47 1.74 -4.03 9.39
N ARG A 48 2.45 -4.25 8.27
CA ARG A 48 3.91 -4.22 8.18
C ARG A 48 4.38 -3.48 6.93
N GLU A 49 5.60 -2.99 6.99
CA GLU A 49 6.24 -2.34 5.86
C GLU A 49 6.73 -3.36 4.82
N ARG A 50 6.61 -3.00 3.54
CA ARG A 50 7.21 -3.71 2.39
C ARG A 50 7.85 -2.72 1.43
N ARG A 51 8.89 -3.18 0.74
CA ARG A 51 9.61 -2.36 -0.25
C ARG A 51 8.82 -2.09 -1.52
N THR A 52 7.86 -2.96 -1.83
CA THR A 52 6.95 -2.84 -2.98
C THR A 52 5.52 -3.14 -2.52
N LEU A 53 4.55 -2.65 -3.28
CA LEU A 53 3.13 -2.92 -3.11
C LEU A 53 2.67 -3.85 -4.24
N PRO A 54 2.33 -5.12 -3.96
CA PRO A 54 1.69 -5.96 -4.97
C PRO A 54 0.43 -5.30 -5.54
N SER A 55 0.29 -5.28 -6.86
CA SER A 55 -0.81 -4.62 -7.57
C SER A 55 -2.08 -5.48 -7.59
N TYR A 56 -2.53 -5.89 -6.41
CA TYR A 56 -3.71 -6.76 -6.20
C TYR A 56 -4.74 -6.03 -5.35
N LEU A 57 -6.02 -6.25 -5.65
CA LEU A 57 -7.15 -5.79 -4.85
C LEU A 57 -7.96 -6.99 -4.40
N TYR A 58 -8.22 -7.08 -3.10
CA TYR A 58 -9.13 -8.05 -2.52
C TYR A 58 -10.40 -7.36 -2.01
N VAL A 59 -11.56 -7.77 -2.53
CA VAL A 59 -12.86 -7.21 -2.17
C VAL A 59 -13.50 -8.02 -1.05
N GLY A 60 -13.40 -7.54 0.19
CA GLY A 60 -13.77 -8.27 1.40
C GLY A 60 -15.24 -8.18 1.81
N VAL A 61 -16.16 -7.98 0.88
CA VAL A 61 -17.59 -7.81 1.19
C VAL A 61 -18.23 -9.19 1.38
N GLY A 62 -18.04 -9.82 2.54
CA GLY A 62 -18.56 -11.15 2.84
C GLY A 62 -18.26 -11.65 4.26
N PRO A 63 -18.87 -12.78 4.69
CA PRO A 63 -18.74 -13.31 6.04
C PRO A 63 -17.42 -14.07 6.30
N GLU A 64 -16.55 -14.17 5.29
CA GLU A 64 -15.35 -15.02 5.31
C GLU A 64 -14.19 -14.45 6.15
N LEU A 65 -14.23 -13.15 6.46
CA LEU A 65 -13.25 -12.47 7.29
C LEU A 65 -13.89 -12.04 8.61
N PRO A 66 -13.14 -12.11 9.72
CA PRO A 66 -13.64 -11.58 10.98
C PRO A 66 -13.85 -10.06 10.88
N PRO A 67 -14.70 -9.49 11.77
CA PRO A 67 -14.83 -8.05 11.89
C PRO A 67 -13.46 -7.38 12.04
N ALA A 68 -13.26 -6.25 11.35
CA ALA A 68 -12.02 -5.48 11.37
C ALA A 68 -10.75 -6.19 10.82
N ALA A 69 -10.86 -7.36 10.17
CA ALA A 69 -9.72 -8.02 9.52
C ALA A 69 -8.99 -7.13 8.50
N LEU A 70 -9.73 -6.23 7.86
CA LEU A 70 -9.24 -5.30 6.83
C LEU A 70 -8.99 -3.88 7.35
N ALA A 71 -9.20 -3.66 8.65
CA ALA A 71 -9.04 -2.35 9.25
C ALA A 71 -7.58 -1.89 9.16
N LEU A 72 -7.40 -0.59 8.89
CA LEU A 72 -6.12 0.09 8.97
C LEU A 72 -6.17 1.12 10.10
N PRO A 73 -5.02 1.52 10.68
CA PRO A 73 -4.98 2.55 11.73
C PRO A 73 -5.63 3.89 11.33
N TRP A 74 -5.68 4.18 10.02
CA TRP A 74 -6.30 5.38 9.44
C TRP A 74 -7.62 5.13 8.71
N ASP A 75 -8.07 3.87 8.61
CA ASP A 75 -9.34 3.50 7.99
C ASP A 75 -9.91 2.23 8.66
N PRO A 76 -10.62 2.38 9.79
CA PRO A 76 -11.10 1.24 10.57
C PRO A 76 -12.31 0.52 9.93
N GLN A 77 -13.00 1.16 8.98
CA GLN A 77 -14.21 0.62 8.34
C GLN A 77 -13.94 0.08 6.93
N ARG A 78 -12.67 -0.05 6.55
CA ARG A 78 -12.26 -0.50 5.23
C ARG A 78 -12.83 -1.88 4.88
N THR A 79 -13.35 -2.01 3.67
CA THR A 79 -14.00 -3.23 3.16
C THR A 79 -13.18 -3.97 2.11
N TYR A 80 -11.94 -3.56 1.88
CA TYR A 80 -11.04 -4.12 0.88
C TYR A 80 -9.59 -4.09 1.37
N ALA A 81 -8.74 -4.93 0.77
CA ALA A 81 -7.30 -4.85 0.94
C ALA A 81 -6.61 -4.63 -0.40
N VAL A 82 -5.42 -4.01 -0.36
CA VAL A 82 -4.50 -3.94 -1.48
C VAL A 82 -3.13 -4.44 -1.02
N GLY A 83 -2.27 -4.85 -1.95
CA GLY A 83 -0.92 -5.26 -1.60
C GLY A 83 -0.82 -6.71 -1.13
N GLU A 84 0.04 -6.94 -0.14
CA GLU A 84 0.46 -8.28 0.25
C GLU A 84 -0.70 -9.17 0.73
N PHE A 85 -1.54 -8.68 1.66
CA PHE A 85 -2.70 -9.45 2.11
C PHE A 85 -3.71 -9.69 0.98
N ALA A 86 -3.89 -8.73 0.07
CA ALA A 86 -4.79 -8.92 -1.08
C ALA A 86 -4.31 -10.04 -1.99
N ARG A 87 -3.00 -10.11 -2.25
CA ARG A 87 -2.36 -11.18 -3.02
C ARG A 87 -2.54 -12.55 -2.37
N THR A 88 -2.28 -12.66 -1.06
CA THR A 88 -2.34 -13.95 -0.35
C THR A 88 -3.78 -14.42 -0.13
N GLN A 89 -4.68 -13.55 0.31
CA GLN A 89 -6.08 -13.88 0.53
C GLN A 89 -6.83 -14.08 -0.79
N GLY A 90 -6.54 -13.28 -1.80
CA GLY A 90 -7.09 -13.44 -3.15
C GLY A 90 -6.72 -14.78 -3.79
N ALA A 91 -5.53 -15.31 -3.53
CA ALA A 91 -5.17 -16.66 -3.98
C ALA A 91 -6.03 -17.76 -3.33
N ARG A 92 -6.55 -17.52 -2.11
CA ARG A 92 -7.46 -18.44 -1.40
C ARG A 92 -8.91 -18.28 -1.85
N VAL A 93 -9.31 -17.07 -2.23
CA VAL A 93 -10.67 -16.76 -2.70
C VAL A 93 -10.61 -16.01 -4.04
N PRO A 94 -10.29 -16.70 -5.16
CA PRO A 94 -10.04 -16.04 -6.45
C PRO A 94 -11.21 -15.19 -6.97
N ALA A 95 -12.45 -15.53 -6.60
CA ALA A 95 -13.65 -14.78 -6.96
C ALA A 95 -13.70 -13.35 -6.37
N ARG A 96 -12.81 -13.04 -5.40
CA ARG A 96 -12.70 -11.73 -4.74
C ARG A 96 -11.48 -10.92 -5.18
N LEU A 97 -10.63 -11.51 -6.02
CA LEU A 97 -9.36 -10.93 -6.43
C LEU A 97 -9.52 -10.20 -7.76
N VAL A 98 -8.98 -8.98 -7.82
CA VAL A 98 -8.71 -8.23 -9.04
C VAL A 98 -7.20 -8.06 -9.19
#